data_AF-A0A443JVV4-F1
#
_entry.id   AF-A0A443JVV4-F1
#
_cell.length_a   1.000
_cell.length_b   1.000
_cell.length_c   1.000
_cell.angle_alpha   90.00
_cell.angle_beta   90.00
_cell.angle_gamma   90.00
#
_symmetry.space_group_name_H-M   'P 1'
#
loop_
_entity.id
_entity.type
_entity.pdbx_description
1 polymer ?
#
loop_
_entity_poly.entity_id
_entity_poly.type
_entity_poly.pdbx_seq_one_letter_code
_entity_poly.pdbx_strand_id
1 'polypeptide(L)'
;MRALPPQGAMPAPGHPVPPGAYRNQPRGHRWRVEGAHGTAKTLHGFARAIRRGIENMKIQALLTAVAMNLKKLAAAVQFIWSIIGNRPVAPIPASA
;
A
#
# COMPACT_ATOMS: atom_id res chain seq x y z
N MET A 1 35.32 -16.07 -14.55
CA MET A 1 34.28 -15.46 -13.68
C MET A 1 33.70 -14.26 -14.42
N ARG A 2 32.43 -14.30 -14.84
CA ARG A 2 31.76 -13.22 -15.59
C ARG A 2 30.82 -12.48 -14.63
N ALA A 3 31.04 -11.18 -14.45
CA ALA A 3 30.23 -10.35 -13.56
C ALA A 3 28.77 -10.30 -14.03
N LEU A 4 27.83 -10.60 -13.13
CA LEU A 4 26.40 -10.47 -13.38
C LEU A 4 26.03 -8.97 -13.42
N PRO A 5 25.14 -8.54 -14.32
CA PRO A 5 24.71 -7.15 -14.38
C PRO A 5 23.93 -6.76 -13.11
N PRO A 6 23.98 -5.47 -12.71
CA PRO A 6 23.27 -4.97 -11.54
C PRO A 6 21.76 -5.20 -11.65
N GLN A 7 21.14 -5.53 -10.51
CA GLN A 7 19.72 -5.85 -10.41
C GLN A 7 18.86 -4.69 -10.93
N GLY A 8 18.16 -4.91 -12.05
CA GLY A 8 17.25 -3.92 -12.67
C GLY A 8 17.75 -3.29 -13.97
N ALA A 9 18.97 -3.58 -14.43
CA ALA A 9 19.41 -3.17 -15.76
C ALA A 9 18.73 -4.03 -16.84
N MET A 10 17.98 -3.39 -17.75
CA MET A 10 17.45 -4.06 -18.94
C MET A 10 18.63 -4.60 -19.78
N PRO A 11 18.61 -5.89 -20.18
CA PRO A 11 19.65 -6.43 -21.04
C PRO A 11 19.62 -5.72 -22.40
N ALA A 12 20.81 -5.44 -22.95
CA ALA A 12 20.93 -4.83 -24.27
C ALA A 12 20.20 -5.67 -25.34
N PRO A 13 19.55 -5.03 -26.33
CA PRO A 13 18.81 -5.75 -27.36
C PRO A 13 19.73 -6.74 -28.10
N GLY A 14 19.32 -8.01 -28.15
CA GLY A 14 20.07 -9.10 -28.76
C GLY A 14 20.84 -10.01 -27.79
N HIS A 15 20.90 -9.69 -26.49
CA HIS A 15 21.58 -10.55 -25.52
C HIS A 15 20.63 -11.62 -24.94
N PRO A 16 21.00 -12.93 -24.93
CA PRO A 16 20.16 -13.97 -24.34
C PRO A 16 19.95 -13.72 -22.85
N VAL A 17 18.69 -13.61 -22.44
CA VAL A 17 18.31 -13.37 -21.05
C VAL A 17 18.25 -14.72 -20.33
N PRO A 18 18.99 -14.91 -19.22
CA PRO A 18 19.00 -16.19 -18.51
C PRO A 18 17.60 -16.51 -17.93
N PRO A 19 17.15 -17.77 -17.94
CA PRO A 19 15.88 -18.17 -17.34
C PRO A 19 15.84 -17.77 -15.87
N GLY A 20 14.95 -16.83 -15.51
CA GLY A 20 14.83 -16.32 -14.15
C GLY A 20 15.41 -14.92 -13.90
N ALA A 21 15.95 -14.23 -14.92
CA ALA A 21 16.42 -12.84 -14.78
C ALA A 21 15.33 -11.87 -14.25
N TYR A 22 14.06 -12.15 -14.52
CA TYR A 22 12.90 -11.37 -14.04
C TYR A 22 12.23 -11.97 -12.79
N ARG A 23 12.83 -12.97 -12.13
CA ARG A 23 12.18 -13.72 -11.03
C ARG A 23 12.10 -12.94 -9.71
N ASN A 24 12.70 -11.74 -9.66
CA ASN A 24 12.74 -10.87 -8.48
C ASN A 24 12.00 -9.54 -8.68
N GLN A 25 10.98 -9.50 -9.54
CA GLN A 25 9.98 -8.41 -9.51
C GLN A 25 9.32 -8.40 -8.11
N PRO A 26 9.07 -7.24 -7.45
CA PRO A 26 8.78 -7.19 -6.02
C PRO A 26 7.55 -8.01 -5.62
N ARG A 27 7.78 -9.17 -5.00
CA ARG A 27 6.73 -10.02 -4.39
C ARG A 27 5.92 -9.26 -3.34
N GLY A 28 6.52 -8.17 -2.82
CA GLY A 28 5.97 -7.25 -1.83
C GLY A 28 4.67 -6.55 -2.24
N HIS A 29 4.58 -6.15 -3.50
CA HIS A 29 3.43 -5.41 -3.99
C HIS A 29 2.20 -6.30 -4.14
N ARG A 30 2.42 -7.55 -4.55
CA ARG A 30 1.36 -8.53 -4.81
C ARG A 30 0.59 -8.90 -3.55
N TRP A 31 1.29 -9.21 -2.45
CA TRP A 31 0.63 -9.56 -1.19
C TRP A 31 -0.19 -8.40 -0.60
N ARG A 32 0.28 -7.15 -0.78
CA ARG A 32 -0.47 -5.95 -0.33
C ARG A 32 -1.76 -5.76 -1.11
N VAL A 33 -1.71 -5.96 -2.43
CA VAL A 33 -2.89 -5.86 -3.29
C VAL A 33 -3.88 -6.99 -2.97
N GLU A 34 -3.39 -8.22 -2.80
CA GLU A 34 -4.21 -9.38 -2.43
C GLU A 34 -4.89 -9.20 -1.06
N GLY A 35 -4.16 -8.67 -0.06
CA GLY A 35 -4.73 -8.37 1.26
C GLY A 35 -5.81 -7.29 1.22
N ALA A 36 -5.59 -6.21 0.47
CA ALA A 36 -6.60 -5.17 0.26
C ALA A 36 -7.86 -5.72 -0.43
N HIS A 37 -7.66 -6.58 -1.43
CA HIS A 37 -8.75 -7.24 -2.15
C HIS A 37 -9.52 -8.24 -1.28
N GLY A 38 -8.83 -8.97 -0.38
CA GLY A 38 -9.44 -9.85 0.62
C GLY A 38 -10.26 -9.09 1.66
N THR A 39 -9.77 -7.93 2.11
CA THR A 39 -10.47 -7.04 3.05
C THR A 39 -11.75 -6.49 2.42
N ALA A 40 -11.69 -6.04 1.16
CA ALA A 40 -12.86 -5.58 0.41
C ALA A 40 -13.92 -6.68 0.22
N LYS A 41 -13.49 -7.91 -0.08
CA LYS A 41 -14.41 -9.06 -0.22
C LYS A 41 -15.12 -9.42 1.09
N THR A 42 -14.39 -9.40 2.21
CA THR A 42 -14.87 -9.88 3.51
C THR A 42 -15.69 -8.83 4.25
N LEU A 43 -15.19 -7.59 4.33
CA LEU A 43 -15.80 -6.54 5.16
C LEU A 43 -16.76 -5.64 4.39
N HIS A 44 -16.71 -5.64 3.06
CA HIS A 44 -17.41 -4.64 2.24
C HIS A 44 -18.33 -5.25 1.17
N GLY A 45 -18.68 -6.54 1.28
CA GLY A 45 -19.73 -7.16 0.47
C GLY A 45 -19.42 -7.30 -1.03
N PHE A 46 -18.16 -7.14 -1.42
CA PHE A 46 -17.73 -7.11 -2.82
C PHE A 46 -18.04 -8.42 -3.57
N ALA A 47 -18.03 -9.57 -2.87
CA ALA A 47 -18.43 -10.86 -3.44
C ALA A 47 -19.92 -10.94 -3.85
N ARG A 48 -20.80 -10.14 -3.22
CA ARG A 48 -22.21 -10.03 -3.60
C ARG A 48 -22.42 -9.02 -4.74
N ALA A 49 -21.57 -8.01 -4.84
CA ALA A 49 -21.55 -7.02 -5.92
C ALA A 49 -21.15 -7.62 -7.26
N ILE A 50 -20.09 -8.45 -7.27
CA ILE A 50 -19.62 -9.17 -8.46
C ILE A 50 -20.74 -10.02 -9.08
N ARG A 51 -21.61 -10.61 -8.24
CA ARG A 51 -22.77 -11.40 -8.68
C ARG A 51 -23.92 -10.55 -9.25
N ARG A 52 -23.91 -9.23 -9.09
CA ARG A 52 -24.96 -8.29 -9.55
C ARG A 52 -24.54 -7.43 -10.75
N GLY A 53 -23.36 -7.68 -11.34
CA GLY A 53 -22.87 -6.99 -12.54
C GLY A 53 -21.70 -6.01 -12.30
N ILE A 54 -20.94 -5.75 -13.37
CA ILE A 54 -19.65 -5.04 -13.34
C ILE A 54 -19.79 -3.55 -12.97
N GLU A 55 -20.88 -2.89 -13.34
CA GLU A 55 -21.13 -1.48 -12.95
C GLU A 55 -21.33 -1.34 -11.44
N ASN A 56 -22.19 -2.18 -10.85
CA ASN A 56 -22.42 -2.21 -9.41
C ASN A 56 -21.14 -2.56 -8.63
N MET A 57 -20.30 -3.44 -9.21
CA MET A 57 -18.98 -3.76 -8.67
C MET A 57 -18.04 -2.55 -8.71
N LYS A 58 -17.99 -1.77 -9.80
CA LYS A 58 -17.12 -0.58 -9.89
C LYS A 58 -17.47 0.46 -8.84
N ILE A 59 -18.75 0.77 -8.67
CA ILE A 59 -19.23 1.73 -7.67
C ILE A 59 -18.83 1.26 -6.26
N GLN A 60 -19.07 0.00 -5.95
CA GLN A 60 -18.74 -0.56 -4.64
C GLN A 60 -17.22 -0.65 -4.41
N ALA A 61 -16.42 -0.85 -5.46
CA ALA A 61 -14.95 -0.87 -5.38
C ALA A 61 -14.44 0.52 -5.01
N LEU A 62 -14.93 1.55 -5.70
CA LEU A 62 -14.55 2.94 -5.46
C LEU A 62 -14.97 3.39 -4.07
N LEU A 63 -16.20 3.12 -3.65
CA LEU A 63 -16.67 3.44 -2.30
C LEU A 63 -15.85 2.71 -1.22
N THR A 64 -15.49 1.44 -1.46
CA THR A 64 -14.64 0.68 -0.53
C THR A 64 -13.23 1.27 -0.45
N ALA A 65 -12.63 1.61 -1.58
CA ALA A 65 -11.31 2.24 -1.63
C ALA A 65 -11.32 3.60 -0.92
N VAL A 66 -12.37 4.41 -1.15
CA VAL A 66 -12.57 5.70 -0.45
C VAL A 66 -12.67 5.47 1.05
N ALA A 67 -13.50 4.53 1.51
CA ALA A 67 -13.67 4.23 2.93
C ALA A 67 -12.36 3.76 3.59
N MET A 68 -11.59 2.91 2.92
CA MET A 68 -10.26 2.46 3.41
C MET A 68 -9.28 3.63 3.49
N ASN A 69 -9.25 4.49 2.49
CA ASN A 69 -8.37 5.67 2.48
C ASN A 69 -8.77 6.67 3.57
N LEU A 70 -10.07 6.90 3.79
CA LEU A 70 -10.57 7.76 4.87
C LEU A 70 -10.17 7.25 6.25
N LYS A 71 -10.27 5.95 6.50
CA LYS A 71 -9.82 5.36 7.77
C LYS A 71 -8.33 5.58 8.00
N LYS A 72 -7.50 5.39 6.97
CA LYS A 72 -6.06 5.65 7.04
C LYS A 72 -5.76 7.13 7.28
N LEU A 73 -6.51 8.03 6.64
CA LEU A 73 -6.38 9.47 6.83
C LEU A 73 -6.75 9.87 8.27
N ALA A 74 -7.87 9.37 8.80
CA ALA A 74 -8.29 9.63 10.17
C ALA A 74 -7.24 9.16 11.18
N ALA A 75 -6.67 7.96 11.00
CA ALA A 75 -5.57 7.48 11.84
C ALA A 75 -4.33 8.37 11.78
N ALA A 76 -3.96 8.86 10.59
CA ALA A 76 -2.84 9.77 10.42
C ALA A 76 -3.08 11.14 11.10
N VAL A 77 -4.29 11.69 10.97
CA VAL A 77 -4.67 12.95 11.63
C VAL A 77 -4.63 12.80 13.15
N GLN A 78 -5.19 11.72 13.69
CA GLN A 78 -5.13 11.42 15.14
C GLN A 78 -3.69 11.31 15.63
N PHE A 79 -2.83 10.63 14.87
CA PHE A 79 -1.42 10.50 15.20
C PHE A 79 -0.69 11.85 15.22
N ILE A 80 -0.91 12.69 14.21
CA ILE A 80 -0.33 14.05 14.14
C ILE A 80 -0.83 14.90 15.31
N TRP A 81 -2.13 14.86 15.61
CA TRP A 81 -2.70 15.58 16.76
C TRP A 81 -2.04 15.14 18.06
N SER A 82 -1.88 13.84 18.27
CA SER A 82 -1.22 13.31 19.46
C SER A 82 0.21 13.83 19.60
N ILE A 83 0.98 13.94 18.52
CA ILE A 83 2.35 14.48 18.57
C ILE A 83 2.35 15.97 18.95
N ILE A 84 1.43 16.75 18.38
CA ILE A 84 1.34 18.20 18.63
C ILE A 84 0.86 18.49 20.05
N GLY A 85 -0.16 17.76 20.51
CA GLY A 85 -0.75 17.92 21.84
C GLY A 85 0.14 17.41 22.98
N ASN A 86 1.02 16.44 22.70
CA ASN A 86 1.91 15.87 23.71
C ASN A 86 3.26 16.61 23.81
N ARG A 87 3.33 17.87 23.38
CA ARG A 87 4.50 18.73 23.62
C ARG A 87 4.56 19.06 25.11
N PRO A 88 5.57 18.57 25.87
CA PRO A 88 5.75 19.03 27.23
C PRO A 88 6.07 20.52 27.18
N VAL A 89 5.22 21.35 27.79
CA VAL A 89 5.63 22.70 28.18
C VAL A 89 6.84 22.52 29.08
N ALA A 90 8.01 22.95 28.60
CA ALA A 90 9.21 22.92 29.41
C ALA A 90 8.95 23.77 30.66
N PRO A 91 9.20 23.25 31.87
CA PRO A 91 9.11 24.06 33.08
C PRO A 91 10.11 25.21 32.92
N ILE A 92 9.60 26.43 32.94
CA ILE A 92 10.43 27.63 32.93
C ILE A 92 11.25 27.57 34.21
N PRO A 93 12.60 27.51 34.15
CA PRO A 93 13.40 27.50 35.37
C PRO A 93 13.14 28.84 36.07
N ALA A 94 12.55 28.77 37.26
CA ALA A 94 12.45 29.93 38.13
C ALA A 94 13.88 30.36 38.48
N SER A 95 14.33 31.48 37.91
CA SER A 95 15.56 32.14 38.30
C SER A 95 15.40 32.65 39.73
N ALA A 96 16.17 32.06 40.64
CA ALA A 96 16.33 32.45 42.04
C ALA A 96 17.38 33.56 42.19
#